data_AF-A0A1F6V4A0-F1
#
_entry.id   AF-A0A1F6V4A0-F1
#
_cell.length_a   1.000
_cell.length_b   1.000
_cell.length_c   1.000
_cell.angle_alpha   90.00
_cell.angle_beta   90.00
_cell.angle_gamma   90.00
#
_symmetry.space_group_name_H-M   'P 1'
#
loop_
_entity.id
_entity.type
_entity.pdbx_description
1 polymer ?
#
loop_
_entity_poly.entity_id
_entity_poly.type
_entity_poly.pdbx_seq_one_letter_code
_entity_poly.pdbx_strand_id
1 'polypeptide(L)'
;MSKTVFDVITIGKKGDGAMRRIGKNVIASFVELPDHITLRDILPISKMLIDEYTKGTYDKVIVAYTDYVSALFQKPHLKQILPVSKAELKEFIENLAENSAEDGLPQREQGGNYLLEGDVNALIGSLAEKLTRMQIYQMMLESNASEQSARMVAMKNASEASGEMIDDLTLVFNKARQAGITQEISEISAGMVSIS
;
A
#
# COMPACT_ATOMS: atom_id res chain seq x y z
N MET A 1 9.17 30.72 -0.75
CA MET A 1 8.56 29.44 -1.19
C MET A 1 7.09 29.71 -1.45
N SER A 2 6.68 29.77 -2.72
CA SER A 2 5.27 29.90 -3.09
C SER A 2 4.50 28.71 -2.54
N LYS A 3 3.45 28.95 -1.75
CA LYS A 3 2.60 27.88 -1.19
C LYS A 3 1.79 27.33 -2.37
N THR A 4 2.28 26.29 -3.04
CA THR A 4 1.50 25.60 -4.06
C THR A 4 0.24 25.07 -3.40
N VAL A 5 -0.90 25.62 -3.79
CA VAL A 5 -2.21 25.12 -3.36
C VAL A 5 -2.44 23.83 -4.13
N PHE A 6 -2.67 22.75 -3.40
CA PHE A 6 -2.98 21.45 -3.98
C PHE A 6 -4.22 20.92 -3.28
N ASP A 7 -5.06 20.30 -4.09
CA ASP A 7 -6.21 19.56 -3.63
C ASP A 7 -5.89 18.07 -3.64
N VAL A 8 -6.61 17.30 -2.83
CA VAL A 8 -6.29 15.89 -2.61
C VAL A 8 -7.47 15.01 -3.01
N ILE A 9 -7.15 13.91 -3.70
CA ILE A 9 -8.06 12.78 -3.87
C ILE A 9 -7.54 11.67 -2.98
N THR A 10 -8.40 11.14 -2.11
CA THR A 10 -8.01 10.12 -1.13
C THR A 10 -8.52 8.76 -1.56
N ILE A 11 -7.67 7.75 -1.39
CA ILE A 11 -8.00 6.35 -1.63
C ILE A 11 -7.80 5.61 -0.30
N GLY A 12 -8.86 4.98 0.19
CA GLY A 12 -8.91 4.26 1.46
C GLY A 12 -9.28 5.12 2.68
N LYS A 13 -9.83 4.45 3.71
CA LYS A 13 -10.33 5.06 4.97
C LYS A 13 -9.26 5.85 5.73
N LYS A 14 -8.04 5.29 5.83
CA LYS A 14 -6.95 5.86 6.63
C LYS A 14 -6.40 7.15 6.01
N GLY A 15 -6.21 7.15 4.68
CA GLY A 15 -5.76 8.33 3.94
C GLY A 15 -6.77 9.47 4.01
N ASP A 16 -8.06 9.17 3.85
CA ASP A 16 -9.13 10.16 3.96
C ASP A 16 -9.17 10.82 5.35
N GLY A 17 -9.19 10.01 6.41
CA GLY A 17 -9.19 10.53 7.78
C GLY A 17 -7.96 11.38 8.10
N ALA A 18 -6.77 10.99 7.62
CA ALA A 18 -5.55 11.74 7.83
C ALA A 18 -5.57 13.11 7.13
N MET A 19 -5.97 13.16 5.85
CA MET A 19 -5.98 14.40 5.08
C MET A 19 -7.03 15.39 5.58
N ARG A 20 -8.21 14.90 5.99
CA ARG A 20 -9.25 15.74 6.61
C ARG A 20 -8.78 16.31 7.94
N ARG A 21 -8.07 15.53 8.77
CA ARG A 21 -7.51 16.00 10.04
C ARG A 21 -6.47 17.10 9.86
N ILE A 22 -5.70 17.05 8.77
CA ILE A 22 -4.70 18.08 8.43
C ILE A 22 -5.38 19.36 7.87
N GLY A 23 -6.69 19.34 7.63
CA GLY A 23 -7.45 20.48 7.12
C GLY A 23 -7.20 20.74 5.63
N LYS A 24 -6.83 19.70 4.87
CA LYS A 24 -6.69 19.78 3.41
C LYS A 24 -8.04 19.58 2.73
N ASN A 25 -8.18 20.21 1.57
CA ASN A 25 -9.37 20.07 0.75
C ASN A 25 -9.35 18.71 0.03
N VAL A 26 -10.32 17.86 0.34
CA VAL A 26 -10.48 16.54 -0.26
C VAL A 26 -11.62 16.61 -1.28
N ILE A 27 -11.29 16.60 -2.57
CA ILE A 27 -12.27 16.75 -3.67
C ILE A 27 -13.12 15.48 -3.80
N ALA A 28 -12.47 14.33 -3.71
CA ALA A 28 -13.10 13.03 -3.80
C ALA A 28 -12.41 12.04 -2.87
N SER A 29 -13.20 11.11 -2.35
CA SER A 29 -12.74 10.04 -1.48
C SER A 29 -13.28 8.70 -1.97
N PHE A 30 -12.36 7.76 -2.21
CA PHE A 30 -12.65 6.40 -2.67
C PHE A 30 -12.32 5.45 -1.54
N VAL A 31 -13.30 5.14 -0.70
CA VAL A 31 -13.10 4.52 0.61
C VAL A 31 -13.25 3.00 0.58
N GLU A 32 -14.16 2.50 -0.26
CA GLU A 32 -14.54 1.10 -0.35
C GLU A 32 -13.94 0.49 -1.62
N LEU A 33 -12.68 0.07 -1.53
CA LEU A 33 -12.05 -0.73 -2.57
C LEU A 33 -12.01 -2.19 -2.12
N PRO A 34 -12.27 -3.15 -3.02
CA PRO A 34 -12.09 -4.55 -2.73
C PRO A 34 -10.60 -4.87 -2.51
N ASP A 35 -10.32 -5.93 -1.75
CA ASP A 35 -8.93 -6.42 -1.56
C ASP A 35 -8.30 -6.81 -2.90
N HIS A 36 -9.09 -7.38 -3.81
CA HIS A 36 -8.71 -7.65 -5.19
C HIS A 36 -9.13 -6.50 -6.09
N ILE A 37 -8.19 -5.59 -6.33
CA ILE A 37 -8.40 -4.41 -7.17
C ILE A 37 -8.48 -4.86 -8.63
N THR A 38 -9.57 -4.53 -9.31
CA THR A 38 -9.73 -4.76 -10.75
C THR A 38 -9.66 -3.45 -11.52
N LEU A 39 -9.46 -3.53 -12.84
CA LEU A 39 -9.49 -2.34 -13.69
C LEU A 39 -10.80 -1.56 -13.63
N ARG A 40 -11.92 -2.22 -13.34
CA ARG A 40 -13.24 -1.58 -13.24
C ARG A 40 -13.33 -0.61 -12.07
N ASP A 41 -12.67 -0.94 -10.96
CA ASP A 41 -12.67 -0.12 -9.74
C ASP A 41 -11.87 1.19 -9.93
N ILE A 42 -10.95 1.19 -10.89
CA ILE A 42 -10.05 2.31 -11.20
C ILE A 42 -10.59 3.22 -12.30
N LEU A 43 -11.52 2.73 -13.12
CA LEU A 43 -12.20 3.54 -14.14
C LEU A 43 -12.72 4.88 -13.60
N PRO A 44 -13.48 4.93 -12.49
CA PRO A 44 -13.98 6.21 -11.98
C PRO A 44 -12.87 7.14 -11.51
N ILE A 45 -11.81 6.61 -10.88
CA ILE A 45 -10.69 7.39 -10.37
C ILE A 45 -9.88 7.98 -11.54
N SER A 46 -9.46 7.13 -12.47
CA SER A 46 -8.67 7.53 -13.63
C SER A 46 -9.45 8.50 -14.54
N LYS A 47 -10.74 8.27 -14.76
CA LYS A 47 -11.59 9.17 -15.55
C LYS A 47 -11.70 10.54 -14.89
N MET A 48 -11.95 10.60 -13.60
CA MET A 48 -12.02 11.88 -12.88
C MET A 48 -10.70 12.66 -12.98
N LEU A 49 -9.55 11.99 -12.80
CA LEU A 49 -8.24 12.63 -12.90
C LEU A 49 -7.97 13.18 -14.31
N ILE A 50 -8.27 12.39 -15.35
CA ILE A 50 -8.08 12.80 -16.75
C ILE A 50 -9.04 13.93 -17.12
N ASP A 51 -10.30 13.86 -16.70
CA ASP A 51 -11.31 14.88 -16.98
C ASP A 51 -10.94 16.23 -16.32
N GLU A 52 -10.49 16.22 -15.06
CA GLU A 52 -10.08 17.43 -14.34
C GLU A 52 -8.80 18.06 -14.91
N TYR A 53 -7.86 17.23 -15.39
CA TYR A 53 -6.70 17.71 -16.13
C TYR A 53 -7.09 18.31 -17.49
N THR A 54 -7.99 17.64 -18.23
CA THR A 54 -8.42 18.08 -19.57
C THR A 54 -9.23 19.37 -19.54
N LYS A 55 -9.99 19.60 -18.46
CA LYS A 55 -10.69 20.88 -18.21
C LYS A 55 -9.74 22.05 -17.89
N GLY A 56 -8.46 21.78 -17.61
CA GLY A 56 -7.50 22.78 -17.17
C GLY A 56 -7.67 23.23 -15.73
N THR A 57 -8.41 22.48 -14.91
CA THR A 57 -8.53 22.76 -13.46
C THR A 57 -7.20 22.54 -12.76
N TYR A 58 -6.40 21.56 -13.21
CA TYR A 58 -5.09 21.22 -12.66
C TYR A 58 -4.05 21.01 -13.75
N ASP A 59 -2.86 21.60 -13.56
CA ASP A 59 -1.72 21.46 -14.48
C ASP A 59 -0.86 20.21 -14.22
N LYS A 60 -0.96 19.62 -13.03
CA LYS A 60 -0.14 18.48 -12.59
C LYS A 60 -0.92 17.52 -11.73
N VAL A 61 -0.80 16.23 -12.03
CA VAL A 61 -1.35 15.14 -11.22
C VAL A 61 -0.19 14.30 -10.70
N ILE A 62 -0.08 14.25 -9.38
CA ILE A 62 0.94 13.48 -8.67
C ILE A 62 0.23 12.45 -7.80
N VAL A 63 0.69 11.20 -7.87
CA VAL A 63 0.20 10.10 -7.05
C VAL A 63 1.26 9.73 -6.03
N ALA A 64 0.84 9.74 -4.77
CA ALA A 64 1.59 9.19 -3.66
C ALA A 64 1.16 7.74 -3.46
N TYR A 65 2.08 6.80 -3.64
CA TYR A 65 1.83 5.38 -3.41
C TYR A 65 3.02 4.75 -2.70
N THR A 66 2.82 3.52 -2.23
CA THR A 66 3.90 2.76 -1.61
C THR A 66 4.38 1.71 -2.59
N ASP A 67 5.65 1.81 -2.96
CA ASP A 67 6.30 0.86 -3.84
C ASP A 67 6.69 -0.41 -3.06
N TYR A 68 6.30 -1.55 -3.63
CA TYR A 68 6.53 -2.86 -3.04
C TYR A 68 7.89 -3.38 -3.46
N VAL A 69 8.90 -3.22 -2.59
CA VAL A 69 10.23 -3.79 -2.82
C VAL A 69 10.34 -5.19 -2.21
N SER A 70 9.93 -5.34 -0.94
CA SER A 70 9.89 -6.65 -0.28
C SER A 70 8.92 -6.65 0.90
N ALA A 71 8.70 -7.83 1.50
CA ALA A 71 7.81 -7.97 2.66
C ALA A 71 8.26 -7.15 3.89
N LEU A 72 9.56 -6.89 4.03
CA LEU A 72 10.14 -6.11 5.14
C LEU A 72 10.36 -4.64 4.81
N PHE A 73 10.40 -4.30 3.51
CA PHE A 73 10.83 -2.98 3.07
C PHE A 73 9.88 -2.42 2.02
N GLN A 74 9.15 -1.38 2.41
CA GLN A 74 8.23 -0.64 1.56
C GLN A 74 8.66 0.83 1.50
N LYS A 75 8.75 1.39 0.29
CA LYS A 75 9.22 2.77 0.07
C LYS A 75 8.06 3.66 -0.40
N PRO A 76 7.73 4.75 0.31
CA PRO A 76 6.78 5.72 -0.22
C PRO A 76 7.40 6.43 -1.42
N HIS A 77 6.67 6.46 -2.53
CA HIS A 77 7.10 7.11 -3.75
C HIS A 77 6.05 8.14 -4.21
N LEU A 78 6.53 9.27 -4.73
CA LEU A 78 5.71 10.30 -5.35
C LEU A 78 6.00 10.27 -6.85
N LYS A 79 5.00 9.88 -7.64
CA LYS A 79 5.13 9.82 -9.10
C LYS A 79 4.16 10.77 -9.76
N GLN A 80 4.68 11.62 -10.64
CA GLN A 80 3.85 12.44 -11.52
C GLN A 80 3.29 11.52 -12.62
N ILE A 81 1.99 11.58 -12.83
CA ILE A 81 1.31 10.79 -13.88
C ILE A 81 0.93 11.70 -15.05
N LEU A 82 0.49 12.92 -14.76
CA LEU A 82 0.16 13.92 -15.78
C LEU A 82 0.90 15.24 -15.47
N PRO A 83 1.49 15.91 -16.48
CA PRO A 83 1.66 15.47 -17.87
C PRO A 83 2.66 14.31 -18.00
N VAL A 84 2.42 13.43 -18.99
CA VAL A 84 3.31 12.31 -19.31
C VAL A 84 4.59 12.87 -19.93
N SER A 85 5.72 12.80 -19.21
CA SER A 85 7.02 13.16 -19.75
C SER A 85 7.53 12.07 -20.70
N LYS A 86 8.07 12.46 -21.86
CA LYS A 86 8.70 11.51 -22.80
C LYS A 86 9.87 10.75 -22.16
N ALA A 87 10.60 11.41 -21.26
CA ALA A 87 11.72 10.80 -20.54
C ALA A 87 11.22 9.74 -19.55
N GLU A 88 10.19 10.06 -18.78
CA GLU A 88 9.57 9.13 -17.81
C GLU A 88 8.89 7.95 -18.51
N LEU A 89 8.32 8.18 -19.70
CA LEU A 89 7.72 7.12 -20.50
C LEU A 89 8.78 6.15 -21.04
N LYS A 90 9.94 6.68 -21.47
CA LYS A 90 11.06 5.87 -21.92
C LYS A 90 11.62 5.04 -20.78
N GLU A 91 11.86 5.66 -19.63
CA GLU A 91 12.32 4.99 -18.42
C GLU A 91 11.33 3.91 -17.94
N PHE A 92 10.02 4.18 -17.98
CA PHE A 92 8.99 3.18 -17.65
C PHE A 92 9.02 1.96 -18.58
N ILE A 93 9.21 2.18 -19.88
CA ILE A 93 9.33 1.10 -20.89
C ILE A 93 10.63 0.31 -20.68
N GLU A 94 11.74 0.98 -20.39
CA GLU A 94 13.03 0.33 -20.11
C GLU A 94 12.96 -0.53 -18.85
N ASN A 95 12.38 -0.02 -17.75
CA ASN A 95 12.17 -0.80 -16.52
C ASN A 95 11.26 -2.02 -16.74
N LEU A 96 10.18 -1.89 -17.53
CA LEU A 96 9.32 -3.03 -17.88
C LEU A 96 10.09 -4.10 -18.69
N ALA A 97 10.98 -3.67 -19.59
CA ALA A 97 11.80 -4.57 -20.39
C ALA A 97 12.88 -5.30 -19.57
N GLU A 98 13.49 -4.61 -18.59
CA GLU A 98 14.47 -5.21 -17.68
C GLU A 98 13.83 -6.25 -16.75
N ASN A 99 12.67 -5.95 -16.17
CA ASN A 99 11.93 -6.92 -15.34
C ASN A 99 11.41 -8.12 -16.16
N SER A 100 11.18 -7.95 -17.47
CA SER A 100 10.77 -9.04 -18.37
C SER A 100 11.92 -9.97 -18.79
N ALA A 101 13.17 -9.55 -18.58
CA ALA A 101 14.35 -10.37 -18.90
C ALA A 101 14.56 -11.52 -17.91
N GLU A 102 14.02 -11.42 -16.69
CA GLU A 102 14.06 -12.49 -15.70
C GLU A 102 13.04 -13.61 -15.99
N ASP A 103 11.96 -13.31 -16.75
CA ASP A 103 10.87 -14.24 -17.10
C ASP A 103 11.05 -14.96 -18.46
N GLY A 104 12.22 -14.85 -19.11
CA GLY A 104 12.53 -15.61 -20.33
C GLY A 104 11.72 -15.22 -21.58
N LEU A 105 11.09 -14.04 -21.57
CA LEU A 105 10.37 -13.51 -22.73
C LEU A 105 11.36 -12.92 -23.75
N PRO A 106 11.19 -13.19 -25.07
CA PRO A 106 12.11 -12.72 -26.09
C PRO A 106 12.16 -11.18 -26.12
N GLN A 107 13.38 -10.63 -26.10
CA GLN A 107 13.65 -9.21 -26.33
C GLN A 107 12.95 -8.79 -27.63
N ARG A 108 11.91 -7.96 -27.51
CA ARG A 108 11.23 -7.40 -28.69
C ARG A 108 12.15 -6.36 -29.31
N GLU A 109 12.60 -6.62 -30.54
CA GLU A 109 13.35 -5.68 -31.35
C GLU A 109 12.64 -4.32 -31.40
N GLN A 110 13.36 -3.27 -30.99
CA GLN A 110 12.87 -1.90 -31.12
C GLN A 110 12.98 -1.48 -32.60
N GLY A 111 11.89 -1.65 -33.35
CA GLY A 111 11.86 -1.19 -34.74
C GLY A 111 10.85 -1.88 -35.64
N GLY A 112 9.64 -2.16 -35.16
CA GLY A 112 8.55 -2.52 -36.06
C GLY A 112 8.09 -1.27 -36.81
N ASN A 113 8.22 -1.23 -38.14
CA ASN A 113 7.51 -0.24 -38.95
C ASN A 113 6.01 -0.55 -38.89
N TYR A 114 5.30 0.08 -37.95
CA TYR A 114 3.85 -0.04 -37.84
C TYR A 114 3.20 0.86 -38.89
N LEU A 115 2.43 0.27 -39.81
CA LEU A 115 1.47 1.05 -40.58
C LEU A 115 0.32 1.44 -39.63
N LEU A 116 0.21 2.72 -39.33
CA LEU A 116 -0.86 3.26 -38.50
C LEU A 116 -2.08 3.55 -39.38
N GLU A 117 -3.21 2.97 -39.03
CA GLU A 117 -4.48 3.22 -39.70
C GLU A 117 -5.26 4.31 -38.93
N GLY A 118 -5.74 5.34 -39.65
CA GLY A 118 -6.53 6.44 -39.09
C GLY A 118 -5.74 7.71 -38.75
N ASP A 119 -6.33 8.58 -37.93
CA ASP A 119 -5.67 9.81 -37.45
C ASP A 119 -4.70 9.49 -36.30
N VAL A 120 -3.42 9.77 -36.53
CA VAL A 120 -2.33 9.53 -35.58
C VAL A 120 -2.54 10.29 -34.28
N ASN A 121 -3.11 11.51 -34.34
CA ASN A 121 -3.33 12.31 -33.13
C ASN A 121 -4.43 11.71 -32.25
N ALA A 122 -5.55 11.27 -32.84
CA ALA A 122 -6.60 10.56 -32.12
C ALA A 122 -6.10 9.26 -31.48
N LEU A 123 -5.25 8.51 -32.20
CA LEU A 123 -4.65 7.28 -31.67
C LEU A 123 -3.75 7.57 -30.47
N ILE A 124 -2.85 8.55 -30.57
CA ILE A 124 -1.95 8.94 -29.48
C ILE A 124 -2.74 9.39 -28.24
N GLY A 125 -3.80 10.18 -28.42
CA GLY A 125 -4.67 10.61 -27.31
C GLY A 125 -5.28 9.42 -26.57
N SER A 126 -5.88 8.48 -27.32
CA SER A 126 -6.48 7.27 -26.74
C SER A 126 -5.44 6.39 -26.02
N LEU A 127 -4.22 6.31 -26.56
CA LEU A 127 -3.13 5.53 -25.99
C LEU A 127 -2.62 6.18 -24.69
N ALA A 128 -2.51 7.51 -24.66
CA ALA A 128 -2.08 8.25 -23.46
C ALA A 128 -3.07 8.06 -22.30
N GLU A 129 -4.37 8.11 -22.56
CA GLU A 129 -5.40 7.83 -21.54
C GLU A 129 -5.29 6.39 -21.02
N LYS A 130 -5.12 5.42 -21.92
CA LYS A 130 -4.99 4.00 -21.55
C LYS A 130 -3.73 3.73 -20.75
N LEU A 131 -2.60 4.33 -21.13
CA LEU A 131 -1.33 4.24 -20.40
C LEU A 131 -1.45 4.85 -19.00
N THR A 132 -2.05 6.04 -18.90
CA THR A 132 -2.31 6.72 -17.62
C THR A 132 -3.14 5.84 -16.69
N ARG A 133 -4.22 5.24 -17.21
CA ARG A 133 -5.05 4.30 -16.45
C ARG A 133 -4.26 3.09 -15.99
N MET A 134 -3.37 2.56 -16.84
CA MET A 134 -2.56 1.39 -16.51
C MET A 134 -1.51 1.69 -15.45
N GLN A 135 -0.90 2.87 -15.48
CA GLN A 135 0.02 3.32 -14.44
C GLN A 135 -0.67 3.45 -13.09
N ILE A 136 -1.86 4.07 -13.05
CA ILE A 136 -2.66 4.16 -11.81
C ILE A 136 -3.00 2.76 -11.29
N TYR A 137 -3.38 1.83 -12.18
CA TYR A 137 -3.65 0.44 -11.78
C TYR A 137 -2.44 -0.24 -11.16
N GLN A 138 -1.28 -0.15 -11.80
CA GLN A 138 -0.05 -0.71 -11.26
C GLN A 138 0.27 -0.14 -9.88
N MET A 139 0.22 1.18 -9.70
CA MET A 139 0.48 1.81 -8.40
C MET A 139 -0.50 1.37 -7.31
N MET A 140 -1.77 1.17 -7.66
CA MET A 140 -2.76 0.66 -6.72
C MET A 140 -2.48 -0.79 -6.32
N LEU A 141 -2.05 -1.65 -7.25
CA LEU A 141 -1.64 -3.03 -6.95
C LEU A 141 -0.39 -3.06 -6.06
N GLU A 142 0.64 -2.26 -6.36
CA GLU A 142 1.86 -2.16 -5.56
C GLU A 142 1.56 -1.67 -4.13
N SER A 143 0.67 -0.67 -4.00
CA SER A 143 0.26 -0.18 -2.69
C SER A 143 -0.55 -1.22 -1.90
N ASN A 144 -1.41 -2.01 -2.57
CA ASN A 144 -2.17 -3.07 -1.91
C ASN A 144 -1.25 -4.22 -1.45
N ALA A 145 -0.32 -4.65 -2.30
CA ALA A 145 0.68 -5.66 -1.94
C ALA A 145 1.52 -5.19 -0.75
N SER A 146 2.00 -3.94 -0.78
CA SER A 146 2.73 -3.32 0.34
C SER A 146 1.92 -3.31 1.63
N GLU A 147 0.63 -2.97 1.56
CA GLU A 147 -0.25 -2.97 2.74
C GLU A 147 -0.39 -4.39 3.33
N GLN A 148 -0.65 -5.39 2.48
CA GLN A 148 -0.85 -6.76 2.94
C GLN A 148 0.44 -7.35 3.54
N SER A 149 1.59 -7.07 2.93
CA SER A 149 2.89 -7.48 3.49
C SER A 149 3.20 -6.79 4.82
N ALA A 150 2.98 -5.48 4.92
CA ALA A 150 3.17 -4.75 6.17
C ALA A 150 2.24 -5.28 7.27
N ARG A 151 0.99 -5.59 6.92
CA ARG A 151 0.01 -6.22 7.84
C ARG A 151 0.50 -7.59 8.31
N MET A 152 0.99 -8.42 7.39
CA MET A 152 1.51 -9.76 7.71
C MET A 152 2.69 -9.69 8.69
N VAL A 153 3.66 -8.81 8.45
CA VAL A 153 4.82 -8.63 9.34
C VAL A 153 4.39 -8.11 10.71
N ALA A 154 3.49 -7.13 10.77
CA ALA A 154 2.96 -6.61 12.03
C ALA A 154 2.24 -7.70 12.86
N MET A 155 1.44 -8.55 12.20
CA MET A 155 0.73 -9.66 12.87
C MET A 155 1.68 -10.78 13.32
N LYS A 156 2.73 -11.06 12.54
CA LYS A 156 3.78 -12.00 12.93
C LYS A 156 4.48 -11.53 14.21
N ASN A 157 4.95 -10.28 14.23
CA ASN A 157 5.60 -9.69 15.40
C ASN A 157 4.66 -9.67 16.63
N ALA A 158 3.36 -9.39 16.42
CA ALA A 158 2.38 -9.42 17.50
C ALA A 158 2.16 -10.85 18.05
N SER A 159 2.18 -11.86 17.18
CA SER A 159 2.06 -13.28 17.58
C SER A 159 3.28 -13.73 18.38
N GLU A 160 4.48 -13.35 17.94
CA GLU A 160 5.75 -13.65 18.63
C GLU A 160 5.76 -12.99 20.02
N ALA A 161 5.45 -11.70 20.12
CA ALA A 161 5.37 -10.99 21.41
C ALA A 161 4.30 -11.56 22.35
N SER A 162 3.18 -12.06 21.80
CA SER A 162 2.15 -12.73 22.60
C SER A 162 2.64 -14.08 23.12
N GLY A 163 3.43 -14.82 22.33
CA GLY A 163 4.07 -16.07 22.76
C GLY A 163 5.01 -15.85 23.94
N GLU A 164 5.89 -14.83 23.85
CA GLU A 164 6.79 -14.45 24.94
C GLU A 164 6.00 -14.10 26.22
N MET A 165 4.91 -13.34 26.08
CA MET A 165 4.06 -12.98 27.23
C MET A 165 3.38 -14.22 27.86
N ILE A 166 2.96 -15.20 27.06
CA ILE A 166 2.37 -16.45 27.56
C ILE A 166 3.41 -17.24 28.37
N ASP A 167 4.64 -17.33 27.88
CA ASP A 167 5.72 -18.04 28.57
C ASP A 167 6.04 -17.39 29.93
N ASP A 168 6.15 -16.05 29.95
CA ASP A 168 6.36 -15.27 31.17
C ASP A 168 5.23 -15.45 32.18
N LEU A 169 3.97 -15.31 31.73
CA LEU A 169 2.80 -15.47 32.60
C LEU A 169 2.67 -16.91 33.12
N THR A 170 3.05 -17.90 32.32
CA THR A 170 3.07 -19.31 32.74
C THR A 170 4.10 -19.55 33.85
N LEU A 171 5.27 -18.93 33.74
CA LEU A 171 6.31 -19.00 34.76
C LEU A 171 5.85 -18.33 36.07
N VAL A 172 5.23 -17.16 35.98
CA VAL A 172 4.62 -16.47 37.15
C VAL A 172 3.53 -17.31 37.78
N PHE A 173 2.62 -17.88 36.98
CA PHE A 173 1.54 -18.75 37.46
C PHE A 173 2.09 -19.96 38.23
N ASN A 174 3.11 -20.63 37.69
CA ASN A 174 3.70 -21.79 38.36
C ASN A 174 4.38 -21.43 39.69
N LYS A 175 5.08 -20.28 39.75
CA LYS A 175 5.65 -19.76 41.00
C LYS A 175 4.56 -19.45 42.03
N ALA A 176 3.51 -18.76 41.63
CA ALA A 176 2.38 -18.43 42.50
C ALA A 176 1.66 -19.69 43.01
N ARG A 177 1.47 -20.69 42.13
CA ARG A 177 0.90 -21.98 42.50
C ARG A 177 1.74 -22.72 43.53
N GLN A 178 3.06 -22.77 43.35
CA GLN A 178 3.96 -23.41 44.31
C GLN A 178 3.96 -22.67 45.65
N ALA A 179 4.00 -21.33 45.64
CA ALA A 179 3.90 -20.52 46.85
C ALA A 179 2.58 -20.78 47.61
N GLY A 180 1.46 -20.91 46.89
CA GLY A 180 0.17 -21.27 47.47
C GLY A 180 0.18 -22.64 48.14
N ILE A 181 0.70 -23.68 47.46
CA ILE A 181 0.85 -25.03 48.05
C ILE A 181 1.73 -25.00 49.30
N THR A 182 2.86 -24.29 49.26
CA THR A 182 3.74 -24.16 50.43
C THR A 182 3.06 -23.43 51.58
N GLN A 183 2.27 -22.39 51.29
CA GLN A 183 1.50 -21.68 52.29
C GLN A 183 0.45 -22.58 52.94
N GLU A 184 -0.34 -23.32 52.15
CA GLU A 184 -1.33 -24.29 52.65
C GLU A 184 -0.68 -25.33 53.56
N ILE A 185 0.46 -25.92 53.16
CA ILE A 185 1.19 -26.89 53.98
C ILE A 185 1.69 -26.27 55.29
N SER A 186 2.20 -25.03 55.23
CA SER A 186 2.71 -24.31 56.40
C SER A 186 1.58 -24.02 57.41
N GLU A 187 0.41 -23.63 56.93
CA GLU A 187 -0.80 -23.40 57.73
C GLU A 187 -1.29 -24.69 58.39
N ILE A 188 -1.33 -25.81 57.65
CA ILE A 188 -1.69 -27.14 58.20
C ILE A 188 -0.71 -27.55 59.31
N SER A 189 0.59 -27.42 59.08
CA SER A 189 1.61 -27.79 60.07
C SER A 189 1.52 -26.95 61.34
N ALA A 190 1.36 -25.62 61.20
CA ALA A 190 1.19 -24.72 62.34
C ALA A 190 -0.09 -25.02 63.15
N GLY A 191 -1.18 -25.38 62.46
CA GLY A 191 -2.43 -25.79 63.10
C GLY A 191 -2.29 -27.07 63.94
N MET A 192 -1.56 -28.07 63.44
CA MET A 192 -1.33 -29.32 64.20
C MET A 192 -0.51 -29.09 65.47
N VAL A 193 0.53 -28.25 65.40
CA VAL A 193 1.38 -27.92 66.56
C VAL A 193 0.58 -27.18 67.64
N SER A 194 -0.42 -26.40 67.27
CA SER A 194 -1.23 -25.63 68.22
C SER A 194 -2.23 -26.49 69.02
N ILE A 195 -2.51 -27.72 68.57
CA ILE A 195 -3.42 -28.67 69.22
C ILE A 195 -2.67 -29.68 70.13
N SER A 196 -1.35 -29.78 69.99
CA SER A 196 -0.48 -30.66 70.80
C SER A 196 0.11 -29.91 71.98
#